data_AF-A0A6B1I082-F1
#
_entry.id   AF-A0A6B1I082-F1
#
_cell.length_a   1.000
_cell.length_b   1.000
_cell.length_c   1.000
_cell.angle_alpha   90.00
_cell.angle_beta   90.00
_cell.angle_gamma   90.00
#
_symmetry.space_group_name_H-M   'P 1'
#
loop_
_entity.id
_entity.type
_entity.pdbx_description
1 polymer ?
#
loop_
_entity_poly.entity_id
_entity_poly.type
_entity_poly.pdbx_seq_one_letter_code
_entity_poly.pdbx_strand_id
1 'polypeptide(L)'
;MTGQTEHTAPQFALLSYQHRQNMEVEYRLDRVIREVVEGPMPKLAMNVRISWEDGPGKPDRYSYLDTLSTPRFKVTNWQVMTYRLLDFGDWAVYDEIEGVTGRPMSGVLALLFRVIGEGRIAHSRMAISEDGIQVSRTTAEKAFMGVTTTVTVHPDGIMEKDVPDDRADLLELERLIKQPLEIDYVEFSDGR
;
A
#
# COMPACT_ATOMS: atom_id res chain seq x y z
N MET A 1 -12.30 -19.55 5.93
CA MET A 1 -12.89 -20.02 4.65
C MET A 1 -13.78 -18.92 4.13
N THR A 2 -13.45 -18.28 3.01
CA THR A 2 -14.17 -17.10 2.47
C THR A 2 -15.29 -17.44 1.48
N GLY A 3 -15.69 -18.71 1.34
CA GLY A 3 -16.84 -19.12 0.52
C GLY A 3 -16.71 -18.85 -0.99
N GLN A 4 -15.53 -18.43 -1.46
CA GLN A 4 -15.27 -18.06 -2.84
C GLN A 4 -14.69 -19.25 -3.61
N THR A 5 -15.19 -19.50 -4.82
CA THR A 5 -14.62 -20.49 -5.74
C THR A 5 -13.43 -19.90 -6.49
N GLU A 6 -12.55 -20.73 -7.07
CA GLU A 6 -11.43 -20.27 -7.91
C GLU A 6 -11.89 -19.33 -9.05
N HIS A 7 -13.15 -19.42 -9.48
CA HIS A 7 -13.71 -18.57 -10.53
C HIS A 7 -14.24 -17.20 -10.05
N THR A 8 -14.42 -16.99 -8.74
CA THR A 8 -14.95 -15.74 -8.18
C THR A 8 -13.93 -14.95 -7.38
N ALA A 9 -12.84 -15.59 -6.96
CA ALA A 9 -11.79 -14.94 -6.20
C ALA A 9 -11.10 -13.85 -7.05
N PRO A 10 -10.82 -12.67 -6.47
CA PRO A 10 -10.05 -11.63 -7.14
C PRO A 10 -8.68 -12.13 -7.59
N GLN A 11 -8.16 -11.60 -8.70
CA GLN A 11 -6.93 -12.09 -9.31
C GLN A 11 -5.73 -12.04 -8.35
N PHE A 12 -5.65 -11.03 -7.48
CA PHE A 12 -4.58 -10.93 -6.48
C PHE A 12 -4.56 -12.16 -5.55
N ALA A 13 -5.74 -12.60 -5.07
CA ALA A 13 -5.86 -13.73 -4.16
C ALA A 13 -5.52 -15.06 -4.85
N LEU A 14 -5.98 -15.23 -6.09
CA LEU A 14 -5.65 -16.41 -6.91
C LEU A 14 -4.15 -16.52 -7.17
N LEU A 15 -3.49 -15.42 -7.55
CA LEU A 15 -2.06 -15.42 -7.84
C LEU A 15 -1.23 -15.63 -6.58
N SER A 16 -1.61 -15.02 -5.45
CA SER A 16 -0.96 -15.31 -4.16
C SER A 16 -1.02 -16.79 -3.81
N TYR A 17 -2.17 -17.45 -4.04
CA TYR A 17 -2.31 -18.89 -3.85
C TYR A 17 -1.46 -19.71 -4.84
N GLN A 18 -1.52 -19.39 -6.14
CA GLN A 18 -0.77 -20.09 -7.19
C GLN A 18 0.73 -20.01 -6.99
N HIS A 19 1.24 -18.85 -6.57
CA HIS A 19 2.65 -18.65 -6.26
C HIS A 19 3.04 -19.15 -4.86
N ARG A 20 2.09 -19.66 -4.06
CA ARG A 20 2.31 -20.09 -2.68
C ARG A 20 3.03 -19.02 -1.85
N GLN A 21 2.51 -17.81 -1.93
CA GLN A 21 3.07 -16.70 -1.17
C GLN A 21 2.95 -16.98 0.33
N ASN A 22 4.08 -16.85 1.02
CA ASN A 22 4.19 -16.88 2.46
C ASN A 22 4.28 -15.45 2.98
N MET A 23 3.75 -15.23 4.18
CA MET A 23 3.83 -13.96 4.90
C MET A 23 4.51 -14.18 6.25
N GLU A 24 5.55 -13.41 6.49
CA GLU A 24 6.28 -13.36 7.75
C GLU A 24 6.07 -11.99 8.39
N VAL A 25 5.88 -11.98 9.71
CA VAL A 25 5.52 -10.78 10.46
C VAL A 25 6.37 -10.71 11.73
N GLU A 26 7.11 -9.61 11.89
CA GLU A 26 7.74 -9.22 13.16
C GLU A 26 6.95 -8.04 13.74
N TYR A 27 6.42 -8.18 14.95
CA TYR A 27 5.54 -7.18 15.58
C TYR A 27 6.05 -6.71 16.94
N ARG A 28 7.24 -7.16 17.38
CA ARG A 28 7.88 -6.64 18.58
C ARG A 28 8.35 -5.22 18.31
N LEU A 29 7.78 -4.26 19.04
CA LEU A 29 7.98 -2.84 18.80
C LEU A 29 9.46 -2.43 18.78
N ASP A 30 10.27 -2.98 19.70
CA ASP A 30 11.72 -2.78 19.80
C ASP A 30 12.54 -3.44 18.67
N ARG A 31 11.90 -4.27 17.85
CA ARG A 31 12.46 -4.89 16.64
C ARG A 31 11.96 -4.26 15.35
N VAL A 32 11.03 -3.31 15.45
CA VAL A 32 10.47 -2.58 14.32
C VAL A 32 10.95 -1.13 14.34
N ILE A 33 10.75 -0.45 15.47
CA ILE A 33 11.04 0.98 15.66
C ILE A 33 12.24 1.13 16.57
N ARG A 34 13.27 1.83 16.10
CA ARG A 34 14.38 2.28 16.95
C ARG A 34 13.99 3.54 17.70
N GLU A 35 13.45 4.52 16.98
CA GLU A 35 13.03 5.81 17.52
C GLU A 35 11.90 6.43 16.69
N VAL A 36 11.00 7.17 17.33
CA VAL A 36 10.08 8.08 16.65
C VAL A 36 10.70 9.47 16.72
N VAL A 37 11.22 9.94 15.58
CA VAL A 37 11.91 11.23 15.47
C VAL A 37 10.90 12.38 15.46
N GLU A 38 9.80 12.20 14.72
CA GLU A 38 8.69 13.16 14.66
C GLU A 38 7.35 12.43 14.56
N GLY A 39 6.33 12.95 15.26
CA GLY A 39 4.98 12.41 15.28
C GLY A 39 4.66 11.54 16.50
N PRO A 40 3.46 10.96 16.56
CA PRO A 40 3.04 10.11 17.67
C PRO A 40 3.71 8.73 17.63
N MET A 41 3.78 8.05 18.77
CA MET A 41 4.11 6.61 18.83
C MET A 41 2.94 5.79 18.29
N PRO A 42 3.15 4.82 17.38
CA PRO A 42 2.08 3.95 16.93
C PRO A 42 1.64 2.98 18.04
N LYS A 43 0.37 2.57 18.00
CA LYS A 43 -0.21 1.55 18.89
C LYS A 43 0.31 0.16 18.55
N LEU A 44 0.58 -0.09 17.27
CA LEU A 44 1.15 -1.31 16.75
C LEU A 44 2.11 -0.97 15.60
N ALA A 45 3.23 -1.68 15.54
CA ALA A 45 4.19 -1.60 14.45
C ALA A 45 4.57 -3.00 14.02
N MET A 46 4.66 -3.24 12.71
CA MET A 46 4.97 -4.55 12.14
C MET A 46 5.93 -4.40 10.97
N ASN A 47 6.94 -5.28 10.90
CA ASN A 47 7.63 -5.55 9.65
C ASN A 47 6.92 -6.70 8.97
N VAL A 48 6.52 -6.49 7.72
CA VAL A 48 5.86 -7.52 6.92
C VAL A 48 6.75 -7.88 5.76
N ARG A 49 6.99 -9.18 5.59
CA ARG A 49 7.62 -9.76 4.39
C ARG A 49 6.62 -10.70 3.74
N ILE A 50 6.39 -10.52 2.45
CA ILE A 50 5.61 -11.43 1.62
C ILE A 50 6.53 -11.96 0.54
N SER A 51 6.66 -13.28 0.41
CA SER A 51 7.51 -13.86 -0.62
C SER A 51 7.08 -15.24 -1.07
N TRP A 52 7.57 -15.66 -2.24
CA TRP A 52 7.49 -17.05 -2.69
C TRP A 52 8.88 -17.61 -2.94
N GLU A 53 8.98 -18.94 -2.90
CA GLU A 53 10.23 -19.66 -3.14
C GLU A 53 10.82 -19.32 -4.52
N ASP A 54 12.14 -19.14 -4.56
CA ASP A 54 12.90 -19.08 -5.81
C ASP A 54 13.10 -20.48 -6.43
N GLY A 55 13.38 -20.54 -7.73
CA GLY A 55 13.79 -21.76 -8.41
C GLY A 55 13.42 -21.86 -9.88
N PRO A 56 13.87 -22.94 -10.56
CA PRO A 56 13.62 -23.13 -11.99
C PRO A 56 12.13 -23.04 -12.35
N GLY A 57 11.80 -22.17 -13.30
CA GLY A 57 10.42 -21.97 -13.78
C GLY A 57 9.54 -21.12 -12.87
N LYS A 58 10.04 -20.61 -11.75
CA LYS A 58 9.33 -19.65 -10.91
C LYS A 58 9.72 -18.22 -11.31
N PRO A 59 8.74 -17.32 -11.48
CA PRO A 59 9.06 -15.97 -11.91
C PRO A 59 9.62 -15.14 -10.74
N ASP A 60 10.48 -14.18 -11.09
CA ASP A 60 11.00 -13.16 -10.16
C ASP A 60 9.95 -12.09 -9.80
N ARG A 61 8.86 -12.02 -10.59
CA ARG A 61 7.72 -11.11 -10.41
C ARG A 61 6.48 -11.60 -11.18
N TYR A 62 5.30 -11.16 -10.79
CA TYR A 62 4.09 -11.33 -11.60
C TYR A 62 3.24 -10.06 -11.57
N SER A 63 2.45 -9.85 -12.63
CA SER A 63 1.50 -8.75 -12.70
C SER A 63 0.07 -9.24 -12.68
N TYR A 64 -0.82 -8.42 -12.12
CA TYR A 64 -2.26 -8.62 -12.20
C TYR A 64 -2.99 -7.31 -12.47
N LEU A 65 -4.23 -7.43 -12.93
CA LEU A 65 -5.13 -6.30 -13.05
C LEU A 65 -6.05 -6.32 -11.84
N ASP A 66 -5.96 -5.30 -11.00
CA ASP A 66 -6.98 -5.04 -10.00
C ASP A 66 -8.24 -4.51 -10.70
N THR A 67 -9.25 -5.36 -10.75
CA THR A 67 -10.55 -5.05 -11.36
C THR A 67 -11.58 -4.60 -10.34
N LEU A 68 -11.25 -4.62 -9.05
CA LEU A 68 -12.12 -4.14 -7.98
C LEU A 68 -11.99 -2.62 -7.80
N SER A 69 -10.88 -2.02 -8.25
CA SER A 69 -10.70 -0.57 -8.27
C SER A 69 -11.21 0.07 -9.56
N THR A 70 -11.77 1.27 -9.42
CA THR A 70 -12.06 2.18 -10.53
C THR A 70 -11.33 3.50 -10.30
N PRO A 71 -10.33 3.88 -11.10
CA PRO A 71 -9.85 3.19 -12.29
C PRO A 71 -9.10 1.90 -11.94
N ARG A 72 -9.10 0.94 -12.87
CA ARG A 72 -8.37 -0.33 -12.69
C ARG A 72 -6.88 -0.07 -12.57
N PHE A 73 -6.19 -0.86 -11.74
CA PHE A 73 -4.74 -0.79 -11.57
C PHE A 73 -4.05 -2.01 -12.13
N LYS A 74 -2.95 -1.82 -12.86
CA LYS A 74 -1.97 -2.90 -13.05
C LYS A 74 -1.01 -2.86 -11.88
N VAL A 75 -0.94 -3.95 -11.13
CA VAL A 75 0.00 -4.14 -10.02
C VAL A 75 0.99 -5.22 -10.42
N THR A 76 2.26 -5.02 -10.08
CA THR A 76 3.31 -6.02 -10.22
C THR A 76 3.95 -6.26 -8.87
N ASN A 77 3.91 -7.52 -8.45
CA ASN A 77 4.53 -8.00 -7.23
C ASN A 77 5.85 -8.66 -7.60
N TRP A 78 6.91 -8.31 -6.91
CA TRP A 78 8.21 -8.97 -6.98
C TRP A 78 8.26 -10.13 -5.99
N GLN A 79 9.20 -11.07 -6.20
CA GLN A 79 9.35 -12.29 -5.42
C GLN A 79 9.43 -12.05 -3.92
N VAL A 80 10.04 -10.94 -3.52
CA VAL A 80 10.06 -10.46 -2.15
C VAL A 80 9.45 -9.07 -2.13
N MET A 81 8.43 -8.91 -1.29
CA MET A 81 7.80 -7.64 -0.95
C MET A 81 7.99 -7.41 0.54
N THR A 82 8.32 -6.18 0.90
CA THR A 82 8.49 -5.77 2.30
C THR A 82 7.80 -4.44 2.53
N TYR A 83 7.33 -4.22 3.75
CA TYR A 83 6.86 -2.91 4.21
C TYR A 83 6.79 -2.88 5.74
N ARG A 84 6.77 -1.68 6.30
CA ARG A 84 6.40 -1.40 7.68
C ARG A 84 4.92 -1.08 7.73
N LEU A 85 4.17 -1.72 8.62
CA LEU A 85 2.79 -1.34 8.93
C LEU A 85 2.75 -0.70 10.31
N LEU A 86 2.29 0.54 10.38
CA LEU A 86 2.05 1.28 11.61
C LEU A 86 0.56 1.54 11.75
N ASP A 87 0.01 1.21 12.91
CA ASP A 87 -1.38 1.48 13.26
C ASP A 87 -1.44 2.48 14.42
N PHE A 88 -2.13 3.60 14.20
CA PHE A 88 -2.37 4.65 15.19
C PHE A 88 -3.82 4.60 15.75
N GLY A 89 -4.66 3.72 15.20
CA GLY A 89 -6.05 3.46 15.54
C GLY A 89 -7.04 4.15 14.61
N ASP A 90 -6.88 5.45 14.40
CA ASP A 90 -7.70 6.28 13.50
C ASP A 90 -7.10 6.41 12.09
N TRP A 91 -5.82 6.09 11.94
CA TRP A 91 -5.12 6.06 10.66
C TRP A 91 -3.98 5.02 10.70
N ALA A 92 -3.56 4.61 9.51
CA ALA A 92 -2.50 3.63 9.32
C ALA A 92 -1.48 4.12 8.30
N VAL A 93 -0.25 3.63 8.44
CA VAL A 93 0.87 3.93 7.56
C VAL A 93 1.49 2.64 7.07
N TYR A 94 1.65 2.55 5.75
CA TYR A 94 2.54 1.61 5.08
C TYR A 94 3.79 2.38 4.69
N ASP A 95 4.93 2.04 5.29
CA ASP A 95 6.21 2.72 5.05
C ASP A 95 7.27 1.76 4.51
N GLU A 96 8.34 2.30 3.94
CA GLU A 96 9.45 1.55 3.32
C GLU A 96 8.95 0.40 2.42
N ILE A 97 7.95 0.67 1.57
CA ILE A 97 7.36 -0.38 0.73
C ILE A 97 8.34 -0.74 -0.39
N GLU A 98 8.68 -2.02 -0.49
CA GLU A 98 9.51 -2.57 -1.55
C GLU A 98 8.84 -3.77 -2.24
N GLY A 99 9.29 -4.06 -3.46
CA GLY A 99 8.80 -5.19 -4.24
C GLY A 99 7.38 -5.03 -4.80
N VAL A 100 6.79 -3.84 -4.73
CA VAL A 100 5.46 -3.55 -5.30
C VAL A 100 5.55 -2.36 -6.25
N THR A 101 5.12 -2.57 -7.49
CA THR A 101 4.95 -1.49 -8.46
C THR A 101 3.52 -1.44 -8.96
N GLY A 102 3.03 -0.23 -9.24
CA GLY A 102 1.65 -0.02 -9.66
C GLY A 102 1.52 1.07 -10.70
N ARG A 103 0.47 0.99 -11.51
CA ARG A 103 -0.01 2.12 -12.31
C ARG A 103 -1.52 2.07 -12.53
N PRO A 104 -2.21 3.22 -12.46
CA PRO A 104 -3.59 3.32 -12.91
C PRO A 104 -3.66 3.12 -14.42
N MET A 105 -4.68 2.41 -14.89
CA MET A 105 -4.86 2.10 -16.31
C MET A 105 -5.65 3.18 -17.07
N SER A 106 -6.37 4.05 -16.37
CA SER A 106 -7.18 5.12 -16.97
C SER A 106 -7.44 6.28 -15.98
N GLY A 107 -8.11 7.34 -16.48
CA GLY A 107 -8.59 8.45 -15.67
C GLY A 107 -7.55 9.51 -15.30
N VAL A 108 -7.98 10.46 -14.46
CA VAL A 108 -7.14 11.57 -13.98
C VAL A 108 -5.93 11.06 -13.19
N LEU A 109 -6.08 9.94 -12.47
CA LEU A 109 -4.97 9.27 -11.80
C LEU A 109 -3.96 8.73 -12.83
N ALA A 110 -4.39 8.06 -13.91
CA ALA A 110 -3.44 7.64 -14.93
C ALA A 110 -2.66 8.81 -15.54
N LEU A 111 -3.28 9.99 -15.69
CA LEU A 111 -2.59 11.20 -16.18
C LEU A 111 -1.47 11.65 -15.22
N LEU A 112 -1.70 11.67 -13.90
CA LEU A 112 -0.66 11.98 -12.90
C LEU A 112 0.49 10.98 -12.96
N PHE A 113 0.15 9.71 -13.17
CA PHE A 113 1.11 8.62 -13.25
C PHE A 113 1.71 8.44 -14.66
N ARG A 114 1.35 9.25 -15.67
CA ARG A 114 2.02 9.21 -16.99
C ARG A 114 3.49 9.63 -16.91
N VAL A 115 3.85 10.47 -15.95
CA VAL A 115 5.22 11.00 -15.78
C VAL A 115 6.16 9.92 -15.23
N ILE A 116 5.69 9.13 -14.26
CA ILE A 116 6.46 8.03 -13.67
C ILE A 116 6.20 6.67 -14.34
N GLY A 117 5.06 6.47 -15.01
CA GLY A 117 4.66 5.16 -15.56
C GLY A 117 4.39 4.14 -14.44
N GLU A 118 4.86 2.91 -14.61
CA GLU A 118 4.91 1.94 -13.50
C GLU A 118 5.98 2.37 -12.50
N GLY A 119 5.54 2.80 -11.31
CA GLY A 119 6.37 3.31 -10.23
C GLY A 119 6.30 2.41 -8.99
N ARG A 120 7.35 2.46 -8.17
CA ARG A 120 7.37 1.81 -6.85
C ARG A 120 6.47 2.61 -5.93
N ILE A 121 5.53 1.94 -5.27
CA ILE A 121 4.80 2.56 -4.17
C ILE A 121 5.79 2.64 -3.02
N ALA A 122 6.13 3.83 -2.54
CA ALA A 122 7.18 4.02 -1.55
C ALA A 122 6.61 4.07 -0.13
N HIS A 123 5.54 4.85 0.06
CA HIS A 123 4.80 4.92 1.30
C HIS A 123 3.35 5.30 1.04
N SER A 124 2.45 4.87 1.91
CA SER A 124 1.02 5.16 1.85
C SER A 124 0.47 5.40 3.24
N ARG A 125 -0.36 6.42 3.40
CA ARG A 125 -1.04 6.74 4.64
C ARG A 125 -2.53 6.73 4.38
N MET A 126 -3.32 6.16 5.27
CA MET A 126 -4.76 6.10 5.08
C MET A 126 -5.53 6.28 6.38
N ALA A 127 -6.71 6.87 6.27
CA ALA A 127 -7.70 6.92 7.32
C ALA A 127 -9.08 6.64 6.72
N ILE A 128 -10.02 6.18 7.53
CA ILE A 128 -11.36 5.78 7.08
C ILE A 128 -12.39 6.54 7.90
N SER A 129 -13.34 7.18 7.23
CA SER A 129 -14.47 7.87 7.86
C SER A 129 -15.50 6.88 8.41
N GLU A 130 -16.43 7.38 9.24
CA GLU A 130 -17.50 6.55 9.81
C GLU A 130 -18.42 5.92 8.74
N ASP A 131 -18.62 6.59 7.61
CA ASP A 131 -19.40 6.07 6.46
C ASP A 131 -18.58 5.12 5.55
N GLY A 132 -17.35 4.79 5.93
CA GLY A 132 -16.51 3.80 5.26
C GLY A 132 -15.72 4.33 4.06
N ILE A 133 -15.70 5.65 3.85
CA ILE A 133 -14.87 6.27 2.81
C ILE A 133 -13.43 6.34 3.30
N GLN A 134 -12.49 5.84 2.51
CA GLN A 134 -11.08 5.87 2.81
C GLN A 134 -10.42 7.08 2.14
N VAL A 135 -9.70 7.90 2.92
CA VAL A 135 -8.79 8.92 2.40
C VAL A 135 -7.38 8.35 2.43
N SER A 136 -6.69 8.35 1.29
CA SER A 136 -5.33 7.81 1.17
C SER A 136 -4.38 8.82 0.55
N ARG A 137 -3.20 8.95 1.14
CA ARG A 137 -2.09 9.75 0.62
C ARG A 137 -0.91 8.83 0.32
N THR A 138 -0.62 8.65 -0.95
CA THR A 138 0.38 7.70 -1.42
C THR A 138 1.45 8.40 -2.22
N THR A 139 2.71 8.04 -1.97
CA THR A 139 3.84 8.44 -2.80
C THR A 139 4.30 7.28 -3.66
N ALA A 140 4.39 7.54 -4.95
CA ALA A 140 5.00 6.63 -5.91
C ALA A 140 6.29 7.26 -6.45
N GLU A 141 7.32 6.43 -6.58
CA GLU A 141 8.65 6.85 -7.00
C GLU A 141 9.12 6.08 -8.23
N LYS A 142 9.92 6.77 -9.05
CA LYS A 142 10.71 6.15 -10.11
C LYS A 142 11.97 6.96 -10.36
N ALA A 143 13.11 6.29 -10.25
CA ALA A 143 14.42 6.92 -10.35
C ALA A 143 14.50 8.13 -9.40
N PHE A 144 14.75 9.34 -9.91
CA PHE A 144 14.89 10.57 -9.14
C PHE A 144 13.58 11.39 -9.03
N MET A 145 12.43 10.82 -9.42
CA MET A 145 11.13 11.49 -9.39
C MET A 145 10.18 10.80 -8.42
N GLY A 146 9.53 11.58 -7.56
CA GLY A 146 8.44 11.14 -6.67
C GLY A 146 7.18 11.93 -6.93
N VAL A 147 6.03 11.27 -6.92
CA VAL A 147 4.70 11.89 -7.00
C VAL A 147 3.91 11.45 -5.78
N THR A 148 3.45 12.41 -4.99
CA THR A 148 2.50 12.17 -3.90
C THR A 148 1.12 12.63 -4.30
N THR A 149 0.10 11.81 -4.04
CA THR A 149 -1.30 12.13 -4.37
C THR A 149 -2.21 11.73 -3.23
N THR A 150 -3.21 12.58 -2.95
CA THR A 150 -4.35 12.21 -2.12
C THR A 150 -5.47 11.67 -3.01
N VAL A 151 -6.12 10.59 -2.58
CA VAL A 151 -7.31 10.03 -3.21
C VAL A 151 -8.36 9.72 -2.15
N THR A 152 -9.61 9.81 -2.57
CA THR A 152 -10.78 9.29 -1.85
C THR A 152 -11.17 7.96 -2.46
N VAL A 153 -11.40 6.94 -1.65
CA VAL A 153 -11.81 5.59 -2.08
C VAL A 153 -13.13 5.25 -1.42
N HIS A 154 -14.15 5.06 -2.25
CA HIS A 154 -15.49 4.68 -1.80
C HIS A 154 -15.56 3.18 -1.48
N PRO A 155 -16.52 2.74 -0.66
CA PRO A 155 -16.68 1.32 -0.30
C PRO A 155 -16.86 0.37 -1.48
N ASP A 156 -17.31 0.87 -2.63
CA ASP A 156 -17.48 0.11 -3.87
C ASP A 156 -16.21 0.07 -4.75
N GLY A 157 -15.10 0.65 -4.29
CA GLY A 157 -13.81 0.67 -4.99
C GLY A 157 -13.65 1.82 -6.00
N ILE A 158 -14.61 2.74 -6.09
CA ILE A 158 -14.42 3.97 -6.87
C ILE A 158 -13.40 4.85 -6.18
N MET A 159 -12.40 5.30 -6.94
CA MET A 159 -11.34 6.19 -6.49
C MET A 159 -11.43 7.53 -7.21
N GLU A 160 -11.45 8.60 -6.42
CA GLU A 160 -11.45 9.97 -6.90
C GLU A 160 -10.19 10.69 -6.43
N LYS A 161 -9.73 11.65 -7.24
CA LYS A 161 -8.57 12.45 -6.88
C LYS A 161 -8.99 13.51 -5.87
N ASP A 162 -8.15 13.71 -4.86
CA ASP A 162 -8.37 14.67 -3.77
C ASP A 162 -9.62 14.34 -2.92
N VAL A 163 -9.93 15.20 -1.95
CA VAL A 163 -11.09 15.09 -1.05
C VAL A 163 -12.17 16.08 -1.51
N PRO A 164 -13.47 15.70 -1.52
CA PRO A 164 -14.55 16.64 -1.82
C PRO A 164 -14.59 17.82 -0.84
N ASP A 165 -14.71 19.05 -1.36
CA ASP A 165 -14.70 20.28 -0.56
C ASP A 165 -15.86 20.40 0.43
N ASP A 166 -16.97 19.68 0.18
CA ASP A 166 -18.18 19.67 1.02
C ASP A 166 -18.14 18.61 2.14
N ARG A 167 -17.05 17.84 2.24
CA ARG A 167 -16.85 16.77 3.24
C ARG A 167 -15.83 17.19 4.31
N ALA A 168 -16.29 17.97 5.29
CA ALA A 168 -15.46 18.47 6.39
C ALA A 168 -14.77 17.35 7.19
N ASP A 169 -15.44 16.21 7.37
CA ASP A 169 -14.90 15.02 8.02
C ASP A 169 -13.72 14.42 7.23
N LEU A 170 -13.84 14.30 5.91
CA LEU A 170 -12.76 13.79 5.06
C LEU A 170 -11.59 14.77 4.97
N LEU A 171 -11.85 16.08 5.00
CA LEU A 171 -10.80 17.10 5.04
C LEU A 171 -9.99 17.04 6.35
N GLU A 172 -10.66 16.70 7.46
CA GLU A 172 -9.97 16.45 8.73
C GLU A 172 -9.06 15.20 8.65
N LEU A 173 -9.55 14.11 8.06
CA LEU A 173 -8.73 12.92 7.79
C LEU A 173 -7.54 13.24 6.87
N GLU A 174 -7.74 14.06 5.85
CA GLU A 174 -6.65 14.49 4.97
C GLU A 174 -5.58 15.27 5.74
N ARG A 175 -5.99 16.18 6.61
CA ARG A 175 -5.07 16.93 7.48
C ARG A 175 -4.31 16.01 8.42
N LEU A 176 -4.99 15.01 8.98
CA LEU A 176 -4.38 13.99 9.86
C LEU A 176 -3.29 13.22 9.12
N ILE A 177 -3.57 12.64 7.96
CA ILE A 177 -2.57 11.82 7.23
C ILE A 177 -1.43 12.64 6.61
N LYS A 178 -1.61 13.96 6.48
CA LYS A 178 -0.58 14.92 6.02
C LYS A 178 0.37 15.37 7.13
N GLN A 179 0.09 15.07 8.41
CA GLN A 179 0.95 15.50 9.50
C GLN A 179 2.38 14.93 9.35
N PRO A 180 3.42 15.64 9.79
CA PRO A 180 4.78 15.11 9.80
C PRO A 180 4.85 13.79 10.59
N LEU A 181 5.63 12.85 10.07
CA LEU A 181 5.94 11.59 10.74
C LEU A 181 7.30 11.14 10.20
N GLU A 182 8.25 10.98 11.11
CA GLU A 182 9.60 10.49 10.83
C GLU A 182 9.94 9.41 11.86
N ILE A 183 10.27 8.22 11.37
CA ILE A 183 10.56 7.05 12.20
C ILE A 183 11.94 6.53 11.81
N ASP A 184 12.82 6.33 12.79
CA ASP A 184 14.02 5.54 12.61
C ASP A 184 13.67 4.07 12.86
N TYR A 185 13.74 3.26 11.82
CA TYR A 185 13.42 1.85 11.89
C TYR A 185 14.64 0.99 12.27
N VAL A 186 14.38 -0.11 12.94
CA VAL A 186 15.35 -1.20 13.03
C VAL A 186 15.50 -1.82 11.63
N GLU A 187 16.73 -2.06 11.20
CA GLU A 187 17.02 -2.65 9.89
C GLU A 187 16.24 -3.96 9.72
N PHE A 188 15.48 -4.04 8.62
CA PHE A 188 14.70 -5.22 8.29
C PHE A 188 15.48 -6.02 7.25
N SER A 189 16.12 -7.11 7.67
CA SER A 189 16.86 -7.95 6.72
C SER A 189 15.88 -8.55 5.72
N ASP A 190 16.10 -8.32 4.43
CA ASP A 190 15.40 -8.97 3.32
C ASP A 190 15.80 -10.46 3.15
N GLY A 191 16.67 -10.97 4.04
CA GLY A 191 17.11 -12.35 4.11
C GLY A 191 17.88 -12.79 2.87
N ARG A 192 18.57 -11.85 2.21
CA ARG A 192 19.57 -12.13 1.16
C ARG A 192 20.98 -12.22 1.72
#